data_AF-A0A158DS40-F1
#
_entry.id   AF-A0A158DS40-F1
#
_cell.length_a   1.000
_cell.length_b   1.000
_cell.length_c   1.000
_cell.angle_alpha   90.00
_cell.angle_beta   90.00
_cell.angle_gamma   90.00
#
_symmetry.space_group_name_H-M   'P 1'
#
loop_
_entity.id
_entity.type
_entity.pdbx_description
1 polymer ?
#
loop_
_entity_poly.entity_id
_entity_poly.type
_entity_poly.pdbx_seq_one_letter_code
_entity_poly.pdbx_strand_id
1 'polypeptide(L)'
;MAAMCSADPLLIDGTLWTDDEMIRLGLSSNTGADMGHRAQTGTGGMIEVLDTIVRRNVRKVLVHINNTNPILRERGPERAELERHGIEVAHDGMQFEL
;
A
#
# COMPACT_ATOMS: atom_id res chain seq x y z
N MET A 1 3.67 14.56 5.45
CA MET A 1 3.93 13.81 6.69
C MET A 1 3.15 14.34 7.90
N ALA A 2 3.24 15.62 8.28
CA ALA A 2 2.56 16.13 9.48
C ALA A 2 1.06 15.79 9.56
N ALA A 3 0.31 15.95 8.45
CA ALA A 3 -1.10 15.58 8.38
C ALA A 3 -1.37 14.09 8.62
N MET A 4 -0.50 13.20 8.11
CA MET A 4 -0.63 11.75 8.30
C MET A 4 -0.36 11.36 9.76
N CYS A 5 0.56 12.04 10.44
CA CYS A 5 0.87 11.73 11.84
C CYS A 5 -0.30 12.03 12.79
N SER A 6 -1.21 12.93 12.41
CA SER A 6 -2.38 13.34 13.21
C SER A 6 -3.71 12.72 12.76
N ALA A 7 -3.73 11.93 11.68
CA ALA A 7 -4.95 11.35 11.12
C ALA A 7 -5.13 9.87 11.52
N ASP A 8 -6.38 9.43 11.61
CA ASP A 8 -6.80 8.04 11.87
C ASP A 8 -8.19 7.80 11.24
N PRO A 9 -8.41 6.74 10.44
CA PRO A 9 -7.40 5.86 9.86
C PRO A 9 -6.64 6.58 8.74
N LEU A 10 -5.53 5.98 8.32
CA LEU A 10 -4.82 6.35 7.11
C LEU A 10 -5.28 5.46 5.96
N LEU A 11 -6.06 6.02 5.04
CA LEU A 11 -6.44 5.38 3.79
C LEU A 11 -5.48 5.85 2.69
N ILE A 12 -4.64 4.95 2.19
CA ILE A 12 -3.46 5.28 1.39
C ILE A 12 -3.44 4.49 0.08
N ASP A 13 -2.84 5.05 -0.96
CA ASP A 13 -2.66 4.39 -2.26
C ASP A 13 -1.99 3.01 -2.11
N GLY A 14 -2.62 2.00 -2.70
CA GLY A 14 -2.23 0.61 -2.70
C GLY A 14 -1.99 0.06 -4.11
N THR A 15 -1.72 0.92 -5.10
CA THR A 15 -1.86 0.53 -6.51
C THR A 15 -0.93 -0.61 -6.92
N LEU A 16 0.39 -0.48 -6.71
CA LEU A 16 1.40 -1.43 -7.21
C LEU A 16 2.38 -1.87 -6.12
N TRP A 17 2.80 -3.14 -6.15
CA TRP A 17 3.77 -3.68 -5.19
C TRP A 17 5.19 -3.21 -5.47
N THR A 18 5.63 -3.32 -6.72
CA THR A 18 6.90 -2.76 -7.22
C THR A 18 6.64 -1.68 -8.27
N ASP A 19 7.57 -0.74 -8.41
CA ASP A 19 7.43 0.37 -9.36
C ASP A 19 7.38 -0.11 -10.83
N ASP A 20 8.03 -1.22 -11.13
CA ASP A 20 8.10 -1.81 -12.47
C ASP A 20 7.08 -2.95 -12.70
N GLU A 21 6.11 -3.14 -11.79
CA GLU A 21 5.17 -4.28 -11.80
C GLU A 21 4.48 -4.47 -13.16
N MET A 22 3.94 -3.38 -13.72
CA MET A 22 3.23 -3.40 -15.00
C MET A 22 4.14 -3.74 -16.18
N ILE A 23 5.41 -3.31 -16.13
CA ILE A 23 6.42 -3.59 -17.15
C ILE A 23 6.83 -5.05 -17.09
N ARG A 24 7.10 -5.59 -15.88
CA ARG A 24 7.48 -7.00 -15.69
C ARG A 24 6.40 -7.97 -16.14
N LEU A 25 5.13 -7.59 -15.99
CA LEU A 25 3.98 -8.37 -16.43
C LEU A 25 3.64 -8.18 -17.92
N GLY A 26 4.30 -7.24 -18.61
CA GLY A 26 4.07 -6.95 -20.03
C GLY A 26 2.73 -6.26 -20.31
N LEU A 27 2.17 -5.55 -19.32
CA LEU A 27 0.86 -4.92 -19.39
C LEU A 27 0.92 -3.42 -19.72
N SER A 28 2.07 -2.79 -19.50
CA SER A 28 2.33 -1.37 -19.82
C SER A 28 3.82 -1.12 -19.99
N SER A 29 4.16 0.02 -20.60
CA SER A 29 5.53 0.57 -20.61
C SER A 29 5.83 1.53 -19.45
N ASN A 30 4.81 1.88 -18.66
CA ASN A 30 4.92 2.89 -17.61
C ASN A 30 5.26 2.24 -16.26
N THR A 31 6.09 2.91 -15.47
CA THR A 31 6.27 2.59 -14.05
C THR A 31 5.09 3.10 -13.21
N GLY A 32 5.05 2.71 -11.93
CA GLY A 32 4.13 3.30 -10.96
C GLY A 32 4.33 4.82 -10.86
N ALA A 33 5.58 5.27 -10.81
CA ALA A 33 5.90 6.69 -10.78
C ALA A 33 5.39 7.44 -12.02
N ASP A 34 5.51 6.87 -13.21
CA ASP A 34 4.95 7.44 -14.46
C ASP A 34 3.43 7.55 -14.39
N MET A 35 2.77 6.63 -13.68
CA MET A 35 1.34 6.63 -13.42
C MET A 35 0.92 7.53 -12.24
N GLY A 36 1.87 8.15 -11.54
CA GLY A 36 1.61 8.99 -10.37
C GLY A 36 1.37 8.21 -9.06
N HIS A 37 1.70 6.91 -9.04
CA HIS A 37 1.57 6.05 -7.87
C HIS A 37 2.93 5.74 -7.25
N ARG A 38 2.98 5.67 -5.92
CA ARG A 38 4.16 5.20 -5.20
C ARG A 38 3.98 3.72 -4.90
N ALA A 39 4.91 2.89 -5.36
CA ALA A 39 4.90 1.47 -5.07
C ALA A 39 4.98 1.18 -3.56
N GLN A 40 4.45 0.04 -3.11
CA GLN A 40 4.54 -0.35 -1.70
C GLN A 40 5.97 -0.63 -1.25
N THR A 41 6.76 -1.31 -2.10
CA THR A 41 8.13 -1.74 -1.80
C THR A 41 9.19 -0.94 -2.56
N GLY A 42 10.45 -1.20 -2.23
CA GLY A 42 11.61 -0.50 -2.77
C GLY A 42 11.98 0.73 -1.94
N THR A 43 13.14 1.32 -2.25
CA THR A 43 13.67 2.48 -1.52
C THR A 43 12.68 3.64 -1.56
N GLY A 44 12.25 4.11 -0.39
CA GLY A 44 11.25 5.16 -0.26
C GLY A 44 9.81 4.71 -0.60
N GLY A 45 9.56 3.40 -0.68
CA GLY A 45 8.24 2.82 -0.91
C GLY A 45 7.24 3.16 0.21
N MET A 46 5.96 2.91 -0.04
CA MET A 46 4.90 3.27 0.91
C MET A 46 5.06 2.60 2.27
N ILE A 47 5.58 1.36 2.32
CA ILE A 47 5.83 0.65 3.60
C ILE A 47 6.84 1.43 4.45
N GLU A 48 7.98 1.83 3.88
CA GLU A 48 9.00 2.62 4.59
C GLU A 48 8.43 3.96 5.08
N VAL A 49 7.61 4.64 4.26
CA VAL A 49 6.95 5.90 4.65
C VAL A 49 6.02 5.66 5.85
N LEU A 50 5.22 4.60 5.81
CA LEU A 50 4.26 4.27 6.87
C LEU A 50 4.93 3.80 8.15
N ASP A 51 6.11 3.19 8.08
CA ASP A 51 6.91 2.81 9.26
C ASP A 51 7.43 4.02 10.04
N THR A 52 7.56 5.18 9.40
CA THR A 52 7.94 6.43 10.10
C THR A 52 6.85 6.97 11.03
N ILE A 53 5.61 6.46 10.94
CA ILE A 53 4.49 6.90 11.77
C ILE A 53 4.55 6.20 13.13
N VAL A 54 5.17 6.89 14.09
CA VAL A 54 5.43 6.36 15.46
C VAL A 54 4.21 6.36 16.39
N ARG A 55 3.12 7.03 16.00
CA ARG A 55 1.90 7.08 16.82
C ARG A 55 1.32 5.67 16.96
N ARG A 56 1.06 5.25 18.20
CA ARG A 56 0.47 3.93 18.47
C ARG A 56 -0.98 3.87 17.99
N ASN A 57 -1.42 2.67 17.61
CA ASN A 57 -2.80 2.35 17.23
C ASN A 57 -3.35 3.13 16.02
N VAL A 58 -2.50 3.73 15.18
CA VAL A 58 -2.94 4.30 13.89
C VAL A 58 -3.35 3.14 13.00
N ARG A 59 -4.57 3.13 12.50
CA ARG A 59 -5.00 2.13 11.53
C ARG A 59 -4.51 2.53 10.13
N LYS A 60 -3.71 1.69 9.49
CA LYS A 60 -3.12 1.95 8.16
C LYS A 60 -3.75 1.00 7.15
N VAL A 61 -4.39 1.52 6.12
CA VAL A 61 -5.13 0.71 5.14
C VAL A 61 -4.78 1.13 3.72
N LEU A 62 -4.35 0.17 2.91
CA LEU A 62 -4.15 0.36 1.48
C LEU A 62 -5.48 0.23 0.73
N VAL A 63 -5.79 1.20 -0.12
CA VAL A 63 -6.97 1.27 -0.99
C VAL A 63 -6.53 1.47 -2.44
N HIS A 64 -7.45 1.43 -3.40
CA HIS A 64 -7.13 1.64 -4.83
C HIS A 64 -6.02 0.67 -5.31
N ILE A 65 -6.30 -0.63 -5.22
CA ILE A 65 -5.31 -1.68 -5.48
C ILE A 65 -5.48 -2.16 -6.92
N ASN A 66 -4.40 -2.21 -7.70
CA ASN A 66 -4.47 -2.73 -9.05
C ASN A 66 -4.63 -4.26 -9.04
N ASN A 67 -5.30 -4.79 -10.06
CA ASN A 67 -5.56 -6.23 -10.19
C ASN A 67 -4.28 -7.09 -10.26
N THR A 68 -3.16 -6.49 -10.66
CA THR A 68 -1.84 -7.13 -10.78
C THR A 68 -1.14 -7.28 -9.44
N ASN A 69 -1.57 -6.55 -8.42
CA ASN A 69 -0.84 -6.44 -7.18
C ASN A 69 -0.94 -7.75 -6.37
N PRO A 70 0.18 -8.40 -6.03
CA PRO A 70 0.19 -9.68 -5.33
C PRO A 70 -0.44 -9.65 -3.94
N ILE A 71 -0.63 -8.48 -3.32
CA ILE A 71 -1.27 -8.34 -2.00
C ILE A 71 -2.74 -8.78 -2.00
N LEU A 72 -3.36 -8.88 -3.17
CA LEU A 72 -4.69 -9.47 -3.36
C LEU A 72 -4.70 -10.98 -3.09
N ARG A 73 -3.55 -11.65 -3.10
CA ARG A 73 -3.40 -13.05 -2.69
C ARG A 73 -3.29 -13.11 -1.17
N GLU A 74 -4.41 -13.35 -0.50
CA GLU A 74 -4.52 -13.29 0.97
C GLU A 74 -3.50 -14.14 1.75
N ARG A 75 -3.02 -15.24 1.17
CA ARG A 75 -2.02 -16.15 1.79
C ARG A 75 -0.64 -16.04 1.13
N GLY A 76 -0.38 -14.94 0.43
CA GLY A 76 0.88 -14.66 -0.25
C GLY A 76 1.93 -14.02 0.67
N PRO A 77 3.22 -14.11 0.31
CA PRO A 77 4.30 -13.51 1.09
C PRO A 77 4.18 -11.98 1.21
N GLU A 78 3.66 -11.30 0.19
CA GLU A 78 3.46 -9.85 0.16
C GLU A 78 2.35 -9.41 1.12
N ARG A 79 1.26 -10.19 1.21
CA ARG A 79 0.22 -9.97 2.22
C ARG A 79 0.75 -10.14 3.63
N ALA A 80 1.53 -11.21 3.86
CA ALA A 80 2.18 -11.45 5.15
C ALA A 80 3.20 -10.35 5.50
N GLU A 81 3.81 -9.70 4.51
CA GLU A 81 4.68 -8.55 4.73
C GLU A 81 3.91 -7.34 5.22
N LEU A 82 2.82 -6.97 4.57
CA LEU A 82 1.95 -5.88 5.05
C LEU A 82 1.49 -6.12 6.50
N GLU A 83 1.11 -7.34 6.84
CA GLU A 83 0.72 -7.72 8.20
C GLU A 83 1.86 -7.49 9.22
N ARG A 84 3.11 -7.81 8.88
CA ARG A 84 4.28 -7.53 9.75
C ARG A 84 4.49 -6.04 10.01
N HIS A 85 4.11 -5.19 9.05
CA HIS A 85 4.17 -3.73 9.18
C HIS A 85 2.88 -3.12 9.76
N GLY A 86 1.88 -3.95 10.13
CA GLY A 86 0.59 -3.49 10.64
C GLY A 86 -0.22 -2.69 9.61
N ILE A 87 -0.08 -3.05 8.33
CA ILE A 87 -0.78 -2.43 7.22
C ILE A 87 -1.88 -3.38 6.75
N GLU A 88 -3.12 -2.90 6.72
CA GLU A 88 -4.29 -3.62 6.23
C GLU A 88 -4.49 -3.39 4.73
N VAL A 89 -5.13 -4.35 4.08
CA VAL A 89 -5.54 -4.27 2.67
C VAL A 89 -7.06 -4.10 2.66
N ALA A 90 -7.55 -3.00 2.09
CA ALA A 90 -8.99 -2.77 1.99
C ALA A 90 -9.66 -3.85 1.14
N HIS A 91 -10.93 -4.09 1.44
CA HIS A 91 -11.80 -4.96 0.68
C HIS A 91 -13.17 -4.31 0.50
N ASP A 92 -13.90 -4.76 -0.51
CA ASP A 92 -15.26 -4.28 -0.73
C ASP A 92 -16.13 -4.56 0.51
N GLY A 93 -16.94 -3.57 0.90
CA GLY A 93 -17.78 -3.63 2.09
C GLY A 93 -17.05 -3.37 3.42
N MET A 94 -15.75 -3.05 3.42
CA MET A 94 -15.03 -2.62 4.62
C MET A 94 -15.63 -1.34 5.19
N GLN A 95 -15.89 -1.32 6.49
CA GLN A 95 -16.47 -0.17 7.21
C GLN A 95 -15.48 0.39 8.22
N PHE A 96 -15.57 1.69 8.45
CA PHE A 96 -14.77 2.42 9.43
C PHE A 96 -15.70 3.23 10.34
N GLU A 97 -15.44 3.16 11.63
CA GLU A 97 -16.02 4.04 12.64
C GLU A 97 -14.90 4.92 13.19
N LEU A 98 -15.21 6.20 13.39
CA LEU A 98 -14.27 7.27 13.76
C LEU A 98 -14.61 7.86 15.12
#